data_AF-A0A2B7XQ02-F1
#
_entry.id   AF-A0A2B7XQ02-F1
#
_cell.length_a   1.000
_cell.length_b   1.000
_cell.length_c   1.000
_cell.angle_alpha   90.00
_cell.angle_beta   90.00
_cell.angle_gamma   90.00
#
_symmetry.space_group_name_H-M   'P 1'
#
loop_
_entity.id
_entity.type
_entity.pdbx_description
1 polymer ?
#
loop_
_entity_poly.entity_id
_entity_poly.type
_entity_poly.pdbx_seq_one_letter_code
_entity_poly.pdbx_strand_id
1 'polypeptide(L)'
;MDRYYTHEARAYDVLSELQRKQIPIFYGAYTLDIPVNSSEARTVRLILIEYIPGVSMQQVNPKDFSQHDRQEIMKSVIDFESLVYERDILLQDLSPRNVMMAEKSYADPERSLVFIDFDSALFNRGKYEREPIIDNKNLLLGQWISPLLRWKNRSMALQFTLWIDWDLQRWVEAEYAHTASTITPEMRESYCRRTNTASS
;
A
#
# COMPACT_ATOMS: atom_id res chain seq x y z
N MET A 1 -1.01 15.74 -14.28
CA MET A 1 0.32 15.11 -14.34
C MET A 1 1.15 15.39 -13.09
N ASP A 2 1.30 16.64 -12.64
CA ASP A 2 2.15 16.95 -11.46
C ASP A 2 1.70 16.34 -10.13
N ARG A 3 0.42 15.98 -10.00
CA ARG A 3 -0.13 15.41 -8.77
C ARG A 3 0.52 14.07 -8.39
N TYR A 4 0.53 13.10 -9.31
CA TYR A 4 1.10 11.76 -9.08
C TYR A 4 2.57 11.84 -8.65
N TYR A 5 3.35 12.65 -9.36
CA TYR A 5 4.74 12.96 -9.00
C TYR A 5 4.88 13.57 -7.59
N THR A 6 4.03 14.53 -7.23
CA THR A 6 4.10 15.20 -5.93
C THR A 6 3.68 14.26 -4.79
N HIS A 7 2.67 13.43 -5.03
CA HIS A 7 2.19 12.44 -4.07
C HIS A 7 3.23 11.35 -3.81
N GLU A 8 3.85 10.83 -4.87
CA GLU A 8 4.89 9.82 -4.75
C GLU A 8 6.11 10.35 -3.98
N ALA A 9 6.65 11.50 -4.38
CA ALA A 9 7.76 12.14 -3.66
C ALA A 9 7.42 12.38 -2.19
N ARG A 10 6.21 12.89 -1.91
CA ARG A 10 5.74 13.12 -0.54
C ARG A 10 5.61 11.81 0.25
N ALA A 11 5.20 10.72 -0.37
CA ALA A 11 5.06 9.44 0.29
C ALA A 11 6.43 8.92 0.76
N TYR A 12 7.45 9.01 -0.08
CA TYR A 12 8.82 8.65 0.28
C TYR A 12 9.39 9.49 1.42
N ASP A 13 9.06 10.79 1.47
CA ASP A 13 9.45 11.66 2.58
C ASP A 13 8.75 11.29 3.89
N VAL A 14 7.43 11.03 3.86
CA VAL A 14 6.66 10.68 5.08
C VAL A 14 7.04 9.30 5.60
N LEU A 15 7.36 8.37 4.71
CA LEU A 15 7.70 6.99 5.05
C LEU A 15 9.22 6.78 5.17
N SER A 16 9.98 7.85 5.44
CA SER A 16 11.45 7.82 5.45
C SER A 16 12.04 6.75 6.38
N GLU A 17 11.39 6.46 7.51
CA GLU A 17 11.81 5.42 8.46
C GLU A 17 11.63 3.98 7.96
N LEU A 18 10.88 3.80 6.87
CA LEU A 18 10.67 2.51 6.20
C LEU A 18 11.67 2.28 5.06
N GLN A 19 12.43 3.31 4.67
CA GLN A 19 13.44 3.21 3.62
C GLN A 19 14.52 2.19 4.00
N ARG A 20 15.02 1.47 2.99
CA ARG A 20 15.96 0.33 3.13
C ARG A 20 15.35 -0.89 3.85
N LYS A 21 14.11 -0.82 4.33
CA LYS A 21 13.39 -1.97 4.92
C LYS A 21 12.27 -2.39 3.99
N GLN A 22 11.13 -1.71 4.09
CA GLN A 22 9.91 -2.05 3.36
C GLN A 22 9.74 -1.19 2.10
N ILE A 23 10.44 -0.07 1.97
CA ILE A 23 10.40 0.76 0.76
C ILE A 23 11.82 1.09 0.27
N PRO A 24 12.00 1.44 -1.01
CA PRO A 24 13.28 1.89 -1.55
C PRO A 24 13.84 3.11 -0.82
N ILE A 25 15.17 3.25 -0.79
CA ILE A 25 15.79 4.55 -0.50
C ILE A 25 15.34 5.57 -1.54
N PHE A 26 14.92 6.75 -1.11
CA PHE A 26 14.56 7.85 -1.99
C PHE A 26 15.74 8.81 -2.10
N TYR A 27 16.30 8.92 -3.31
CA TYR A 27 17.43 9.80 -3.58
C TYR A 27 17.00 11.22 -3.96
N GLY A 28 15.76 11.40 -4.40
CA GLY A 28 15.16 12.70 -4.61
C GLY A 28 14.21 12.75 -5.80
N ALA A 29 13.56 13.91 -5.94
CA ALA A 29 12.68 14.23 -7.04
C ALA A 29 13.23 15.44 -7.80
N TYR A 30 13.33 15.30 -9.12
CA TYR A 30 14.00 16.22 -10.01
C TYR A 30 13.09 16.67 -11.15
N THR A 31 13.38 17.84 -11.68
CA THR A 31 12.78 18.33 -12.93
C THR A 31 13.91 18.60 -13.90
N LEU A 32 13.81 17.98 -15.06
CA LEU A 32 14.85 17.99 -16.08
C LEU A 32 14.26 18.47 -17.39
N ASP A 33 14.96 19.36 -18.08
CA ASP A 33 14.62 19.71 -19.46
C ASP A 33 15.45 18.84 -20.40
N ILE A 34 14.79 17.87 -21.04
CA ILE A 34 15.44 16.95 -21.98
C ILE A 34 15.35 17.54 -23.39
N PRO A 35 16.49 17.81 -24.07
CA PRO A 35 16.47 18.35 -25.42
C PRO A 35 15.81 17.36 -26.40
N VAL A 36 14.85 17.85 -27.18
CA VAL A 36 14.18 17.08 -28.25
C VAL A 36 14.86 17.34 -29.59
N ASN A 37 15.26 18.60 -29.83
CA ASN A 37 16.06 19.03 -30.97
C ASN A 37 16.85 20.31 -30.59
N SER A 38 17.48 20.97 -31.57
CA SER A 38 18.33 22.15 -31.34
C SER A 38 17.61 23.37 -30.74
N SER A 39 16.28 23.39 -30.74
CA SER A 39 15.47 24.55 -30.34
C SER A 39 14.37 24.24 -29.32
N GLU A 40 14.11 22.97 -29.06
CA GLU A 40 13.03 22.53 -28.18
C GLU A 40 13.55 21.57 -27.11
N ALA A 41 13.09 21.78 -25.88
CA ALA A 41 13.29 20.87 -24.77
C ALA A 41 11.94 20.45 -24.18
N ARG A 42 11.88 19.24 -23.65
CA ARG A 42 10.73 18.70 -22.93
C ARG A 42 11.06 18.64 -21.45
N THR A 43 10.26 19.33 -20.65
CA THR A 43 10.32 19.20 -19.19
C THR A 43 9.78 17.84 -18.76
N VAL A 44 10.59 17.12 -17.98
CA VAL A 44 10.31 15.79 -17.45
C VAL A 44 10.49 15.81 -15.94
N ARG A 45 9.53 15.22 -15.23
CA ARG A 45 9.62 14.98 -13.79
C ARG A 45 10.24 13.59 -13.58
N LEU A 46 11.25 13.52 -12.71
CA LEU A 46 11.99 12.29 -12.42
C LEU A 46 11.99 12.02 -10.92
N ILE A 47 11.68 10.80 -10.53
CA ILE A 47 11.88 10.30 -9.16
C ILE A 47 13.03 9.29 -9.21
N LEU A 48 14.02 9.49 -8.34
CA LEU A 48 15.17 8.60 -8.24
C LEU A 48 15.09 7.83 -6.93
N ILE A 49 15.06 6.50 -7.04
CA ILE A 49 14.94 5.58 -5.91
C ILE A 49 15.99 4.46 -6.01
N GLU A 50 16.20 3.74 -4.91
CA GLU A 50 17.00 2.52 -4.84
C GLU A 50 16.56 1.52 -5.90
N TYR A 51 17.53 0.96 -6.63
CA TYR A 51 17.29 -0.21 -7.45
C TYR A 51 17.08 -1.43 -6.55
N ILE A 52 15.95 -2.11 -6.71
CA ILE A 52 15.60 -3.31 -5.94
C ILE A 52 15.86 -4.55 -6.81
N PRO A 53 16.92 -5.34 -6.52
CA PRO A 53 17.14 -6.60 -7.21
C PRO A 53 16.02 -7.60 -6.91
N GLY A 54 15.50 -8.26 -7.94
CA GLY A 54 14.40 -9.21 -7.84
C GLY A 54 13.32 -8.97 -8.88
N VAL A 55 12.12 -9.48 -8.61
CA VAL A 55 10.97 -9.44 -9.51
C VAL A 55 9.72 -8.96 -8.77
N SER A 56 8.78 -8.35 -9.47
CA SER A 56 7.49 -8.02 -8.86
C SER A 56 6.67 -9.29 -8.60
N MET A 57 5.79 -9.25 -7.61
CA MET A 57 4.83 -10.33 -7.36
C MET A 57 3.96 -10.63 -8.58
N GLN A 58 3.73 -9.67 -9.48
CA GLN A 58 3.00 -9.92 -10.72
C GLN A 58 3.76 -10.82 -11.72
N GLN A 59 5.10 -10.85 -11.65
CA GLN A 59 5.94 -11.57 -12.61
C GLN A 59 6.16 -13.05 -12.26
N VAL A 60 5.76 -13.48 -11.07
CA VAL A 60 5.87 -14.89 -10.65
C VAL A 60 4.53 -15.58 -10.66
N ASN A 61 4.55 -16.90 -10.72
CA ASN A 61 3.38 -17.72 -10.57
C ASN A 61 3.18 -18.06 -9.08
N PRO A 62 2.07 -17.62 -8.43
CA PRO A 62 1.82 -17.93 -7.02
C PRO A 62 1.79 -19.43 -6.70
N LYS A 63 1.52 -20.30 -7.69
CA LYS A 63 1.52 -21.75 -7.51
C LYS A 63 2.91 -22.33 -7.26
N ASP A 64 3.97 -21.57 -7.51
CA ASP A 64 5.35 -21.98 -7.21
C ASP A 64 5.66 -21.83 -5.71
N PHE A 65 4.75 -21.25 -4.93
CA PHE A 65 4.87 -21.03 -3.49
C PHE A 65 3.88 -21.91 -2.72
N SER A 66 4.32 -22.44 -1.57
CA SER A 66 3.42 -23.15 -0.68
C SER A 66 2.31 -22.22 -0.16
N GLN A 67 1.18 -22.79 0.26
CA GLN A 67 0.10 -21.98 0.84
C GLN A 67 0.60 -21.21 2.08
N HIS A 68 1.46 -21.82 2.89
CA HIS A 68 2.09 -21.17 4.03
C HIS A 68 2.93 -19.95 3.62
N ASP A 69 3.78 -20.08 2.60
CA ASP A 69 4.61 -18.96 2.14
C ASP A 69 3.75 -17.82 1.58
N ARG A 70 2.66 -18.15 0.86
CA ARG A 70 1.71 -17.15 0.38
C ARG A 70 0.97 -16.46 1.53
N GLN A 71 0.66 -17.17 2.61
CA GLN A 71 0.09 -16.57 3.81
C GLN A 71 1.08 -15.58 4.46
N GLU A 72 2.34 -15.95 4.60
CA GLU A 72 3.40 -15.04 5.12
C GLU A 72 3.61 -13.80 4.25
N ILE A 73 3.58 -13.97 2.92
CA ILE A 73 3.61 -12.86 1.97
C ILE A 73 2.40 -11.94 2.16
N MET A 74 1.20 -12.51 2.21
CA MET A 74 -0.03 -11.73 2.40
C MET A 74 -0.07 -11.03 3.75
N LYS A 75 0.46 -11.67 4.80
CA LYS A 75 0.62 -11.08 6.13
C LYS A 75 1.52 -9.85 6.05
N SER A 76 2.65 -9.96 5.35
CA SER A 76 3.58 -8.84 5.15
C SER A 76 2.94 -7.68 4.37
N VAL A 77 2.10 -7.98 3.37
CA VAL A 77 1.31 -6.97 2.64
C VAL A 77 0.31 -6.26 3.56
N ILE A 78 -0.43 -7.02 4.38
CA ILE A 78 -1.41 -6.46 5.33
C ILE A 78 -0.70 -5.61 6.39
N ASP A 79 0.41 -6.09 6.93
CA ASP A 79 1.17 -5.40 7.97
C ASP A 79 1.74 -4.08 7.45
N PHE A 80 2.33 -4.08 6.24
CA PHE A 80 2.79 -2.85 5.59
C PHE A 80 1.65 -1.87 5.33
N GLU A 81 0.55 -2.34 4.74
CA GLU A 81 -0.59 -1.46 4.45
C GLU A 81 -1.18 -0.88 5.74
N SER A 82 -1.22 -1.66 6.82
CA SER A 82 -1.67 -1.21 8.15
C SER A 82 -0.76 -0.13 8.73
N LEU A 83 0.55 -0.29 8.57
CA LEU A 83 1.56 0.67 9.02
C LEU A 83 1.44 2.01 8.27
N VAL A 84 1.21 1.95 6.96
CA VAL A 84 0.97 3.14 6.14
C VAL A 84 -0.41 3.74 6.42
N TYR A 85 -1.40 2.91 6.75
CA TYR A 85 -2.74 3.34 7.17
C TYR A 85 -2.69 4.20 8.43
N GLU A 86 -1.94 3.76 9.45
CA GLU A 86 -1.76 4.48 10.72
C GLU A 86 -1.15 5.89 10.54
N ARG A 87 -0.42 6.12 9.45
CA ARG A 87 0.15 7.43 9.08
C ARG A 87 -0.79 8.29 8.23
N ASP A 88 -2.08 7.96 8.22
CA ASP A 88 -3.11 8.66 7.45
C ASP A 88 -2.93 8.60 5.92
N ILE A 89 -2.28 7.57 5.36
CA ILE A 89 -1.97 7.52 3.91
C ILE A 89 -2.65 6.37 3.17
N LEU A 90 -3.63 6.70 2.33
CA LEU A 90 -4.43 5.98 1.31
C LEU A 90 -3.70 5.13 0.27
N LEU A 91 -3.32 3.87 0.46
CA LEU A 91 -2.75 3.11 -0.66
C LEU A 91 -3.86 2.62 -1.62
N GLN A 92 -4.21 3.44 -2.62
CA GLN A 92 -5.25 3.10 -3.60
C GLN A 92 -4.83 2.04 -4.61
N ASP A 93 -3.52 1.94 -4.87
CA ASP A 93 -2.96 1.07 -5.90
C ASP A 93 -2.05 -0.03 -5.32
N LEU A 94 -2.36 -0.49 -4.11
CA LEU A 94 -1.66 -1.64 -3.53
C LEU A 94 -2.03 -2.91 -4.32
N SER A 95 -1.08 -3.39 -5.11
CA SER A 95 -1.28 -4.52 -6.02
C SER A 95 0.03 -5.27 -6.26
N PRO A 96 0.00 -6.53 -6.74
CA PRO A 96 1.21 -7.34 -6.95
C PRO A 96 2.29 -6.72 -7.85
N ARG A 97 1.93 -5.80 -8.75
CA ARG A 97 2.92 -5.11 -9.59
C ARG A 97 3.78 -4.11 -8.80
N ASN A 98 3.25 -3.61 -7.69
CA ASN A 98 3.86 -2.57 -6.84
C ASN A 98 4.53 -3.18 -5.61
N VAL A 99 4.71 -4.51 -5.59
CA VAL A 99 5.41 -5.24 -4.54
C VAL A 99 6.51 -6.08 -5.16
N MET A 100 7.76 -5.71 -4.89
CA MET A 100 8.95 -6.43 -5.31
C MET A 100 9.26 -7.55 -4.32
N MET A 101 9.47 -8.77 -4.80
CA MET A 101 10.12 -9.83 -4.03
C MET A 101 11.62 -9.66 -4.20
N ALA A 102 12.25 -9.05 -3.20
CA ALA A 102 13.65 -8.71 -3.24
C ALA A 102 14.51 -9.96 -3.14
N GLU A 103 15.61 -9.98 -3.90
CA GLU A 103 16.64 -10.99 -3.70
C GLU A 103 17.26 -10.81 -2.31
N LYS A 104 17.29 -11.90 -1.53
CA LYS A 104 17.93 -11.88 -0.22
C LYS A 104 19.41 -11.59 -0.37
N SER A 105 19.87 -10.50 0.20
CA SER A 105 21.30 -10.16 0.25
C SER A 105 21.87 -10.47 1.62
N TYR A 106 23.18 -10.72 1.70
CA TYR A 106 23.87 -10.86 2.99
C TYR A 106 23.75 -9.63 3.88
N ALA A 107 23.58 -8.44 3.26
CA ALA A 107 23.43 -7.19 3.97
C ALA A 107 22.02 -6.98 4.53
N ASP A 108 21.03 -7.68 3.99
CA ASP A 108 19.63 -7.55 4.39
C ASP A 108 18.85 -8.86 4.14
N PRO A 109 19.03 -9.87 5.01
CA PRO A 109 18.44 -11.20 4.81
C PRO A 109 16.94 -11.26 5.11
N GLU A 110 16.41 -10.25 5.82
CA GLU A 110 15.00 -10.18 6.24
C GLU A 110 14.12 -9.38 5.27
N ARG A 111 14.72 -8.56 4.40
CA ARG A 111 14.01 -7.82 3.35
C ARG A 111 13.53 -8.75 2.25
N SER A 112 12.34 -9.31 2.43
CA SER A 112 11.68 -10.19 1.45
C SER A 112 10.78 -9.43 0.48
N LEU A 113 10.06 -8.41 0.96
CA LEU A 113 9.13 -7.61 0.16
C LEU A 113 9.48 -6.13 0.24
N VAL A 114 9.47 -5.46 -0.91
CA VAL A 114 9.69 -4.02 -1.04
C VAL A 114 8.55 -3.40 -1.82
N PHE A 115 7.87 -2.44 -1.21
CA PHE A 115 6.72 -1.74 -1.77
C PHE A 115 7.20 -0.51 -2.53
N ILE A 116 6.71 -0.35 -3.75
CA ILE A 116 7.07 0.73 -4.66
C ILE A 116 5.78 1.38 -5.20
N ASP A 117 5.94 2.46 -5.97
CA ASP A 117 4.86 3.15 -6.67
C ASP A 117 3.76 3.66 -5.70
N PHE A 118 3.99 4.87 -5.20
CA PHE A 118 3.09 5.55 -4.24
C PHE A 118 2.33 6.72 -4.88
N ASP A 119 2.26 6.77 -6.21
CA ASP A 119 1.73 7.92 -6.94
C ASP A 119 0.25 8.22 -6.60
N SER A 120 -0.50 7.16 -6.30
CA SER A 120 -1.92 7.16 -5.99
C SER A 120 -2.18 7.20 -4.48
N ALA A 121 -1.14 7.47 -3.67
CA ALA A 121 -1.27 7.63 -2.24
C ALA A 121 -2.20 8.80 -1.89
N LEU A 122 -3.24 8.56 -1.08
CA LEU A 122 -4.13 9.62 -0.57
C LEU A 122 -3.80 9.99 0.88
N PHE A 123 -3.14 11.12 1.07
CA PHE A 123 -2.86 11.65 2.41
C PHE A 123 -4.14 12.12 3.12
N ASN A 124 -4.17 12.00 4.45
CA ASN A 124 -5.33 12.31 5.29
C ASN A 124 -6.59 11.46 4.93
N ARG A 125 -6.35 10.20 4.49
CA ARG A 125 -7.24 9.14 3.91
C ARG A 125 -8.76 9.42 3.68
N GLY A 126 -9.28 10.39 2.94
CA GLY A 126 -8.72 11.35 1.99
C GLY A 126 -9.86 12.32 1.63
N LYS A 127 -9.73 13.58 2.09
CA LYS A 127 -10.82 14.57 2.21
C LYS A 127 -11.22 15.34 0.94
N TYR A 128 -10.72 14.99 -0.25
CA TYR A 128 -10.74 15.98 -1.36
C TYR A 128 -11.18 15.53 -2.75
N GLU A 129 -11.66 14.29 -2.98
CA GLU A 129 -11.76 13.82 -4.37
C GLU A 129 -13.10 13.17 -4.72
N ARG A 130 -14.07 14.05 -5.00
CA ARG A 130 -15.19 13.89 -5.97
C ARG A 130 -16.62 13.59 -5.49
N GLU A 131 -17.03 13.85 -4.24
CA GLU A 131 -18.47 13.93 -3.91
C GLU A 131 -18.80 15.05 -2.91
N PRO A 132 -19.99 15.70 -3.01
CA PRO A 132 -20.41 16.71 -2.06
C PRO A 132 -20.58 16.06 -0.70
N ILE A 133 -19.95 16.65 0.32
CA ILE A 133 -20.22 16.57 1.76
C ILE A 133 -21.45 15.70 2.09
N ILE A 134 -21.29 14.38 2.11
CA ILE A 134 -22.18 13.49 2.84
C ILE A 134 -21.32 12.81 3.88
N ASP A 135 -21.49 13.31 5.09
CA ASP A 135 -20.83 12.90 6.32
C ASP A 135 -19.33 13.17 6.40
N ASN A 136 -19.05 14.35 6.95
CA ASN A 136 -17.84 14.76 7.64
C ASN A 136 -17.56 13.84 8.86
N LYS A 137 -17.47 12.52 8.65
CA LYS A 137 -17.15 11.54 9.69
C LYS A 137 -15.65 11.38 9.75
N ASN A 138 -15.11 11.72 10.92
CA ASN A 138 -13.71 11.51 11.27
C ASN A 138 -13.30 10.12 10.79
N LEU A 139 -12.39 10.06 9.82
CA LEU A 139 -11.79 8.82 9.31
C LEU A 139 -10.88 8.16 10.35
N LEU A 140 -11.08 8.49 11.63
CA LEU A 140 -10.25 8.14 12.76
C LEU A 140 -8.79 8.45 12.42
N LEU A 141 -8.55 9.70 11.99
CA LEU A 141 -7.23 10.16 11.57
C LEU A 141 -6.21 9.96 12.70
N GLY A 142 -5.03 9.49 12.34
CA GLY A 142 -3.93 9.15 13.23
C GLY A 142 -4.22 7.94 14.13
N GLN A 143 -5.33 7.23 13.95
CA GLN A 143 -5.65 6.03 14.72
C GLN A 143 -5.32 4.78 13.93
N TRP A 144 -4.63 3.87 14.60
CA TRP A 144 -4.48 2.51 14.12
C TRP A 144 -5.85 1.81 14.07
N ILE A 145 -6.21 1.27 12.91
CA ILE A 145 -7.45 0.50 12.72
C ILE A 145 -7.10 -0.94 12.41
N SER A 146 -7.73 -1.87 13.13
CA SER A 146 -7.48 -3.29 12.97
C SER A 146 -7.71 -3.80 11.54
N PRO A 147 -6.81 -4.64 11.00
CA PRO A 147 -7.05 -5.39 9.77
C PRO A 147 -8.36 -6.19 9.80
N LEU A 148 -8.82 -6.63 10.99
CA LEU A 148 -10.11 -7.31 11.18
C LEU A 148 -11.30 -6.49 10.65
N LEU A 149 -11.21 -5.16 10.65
CA LEU A 149 -12.25 -4.28 10.09
C LEU A 149 -11.97 -3.89 8.64
N ARG A 150 -10.70 -3.69 8.27
CA ARG A 150 -10.31 -3.13 6.97
C ARG A 150 -10.24 -4.18 5.86
N TRP A 151 -9.74 -5.37 6.18
CA TRP A 151 -9.58 -6.48 5.25
C TRP A 151 -10.78 -7.43 5.22
N LYS A 152 -11.84 -7.11 5.97
CA LYS A 152 -13.09 -7.87 5.98
C LYS A 152 -13.85 -7.80 4.65
N ASN A 153 -13.74 -6.68 3.92
CA ASN A 153 -14.33 -6.54 2.60
C ASN A 153 -13.29 -6.87 1.53
N ARG A 154 -13.64 -7.72 0.57
CA ARG A 154 -12.70 -8.30 -0.40
C ARG A 154 -12.04 -7.28 -1.34
N SER A 155 -12.43 -6.01 -1.35
CA SER A 155 -11.97 -5.03 -2.35
C SER A 155 -10.43 -4.91 -2.46
N MET A 156 -9.72 -4.82 -1.34
CA MET A 156 -8.25 -4.83 -1.34
C MET A 156 -7.68 -6.20 -1.69
N ALA A 157 -8.32 -7.27 -1.21
CA ALA A 157 -7.94 -8.64 -1.55
C ALA A 157 -8.17 -8.99 -3.03
N LEU A 158 -9.02 -8.25 -3.77
CA LEU A 158 -9.28 -8.49 -5.19
C LEU A 158 -8.00 -8.40 -6.03
N GLN A 159 -7.11 -7.45 -5.69
CA GLN A 159 -5.82 -7.29 -6.36
C GLN A 159 -4.89 -8.49 -6.13
N PHE A 160 -5.12 -9.27 -5.08
CA PHE A 160 -4.31 -10.41 -4.66
C PHE A 160 -5.04 -11.75 -4.83
N THR A 161 -6.12 -11.81 -5.60
CA THR A 161 -6.93 -13.04 -5.77
C THR A 161 -6.14 -14.26 -6.23
N LEU A 162 -5.13 -14.08 -7.08
CA LEU A 162 -4.26 -15.18 -7.52
C LEU A 162 -3.33 -15.72 -6.41
N TRP A 163 -3.08 -14.91 -5.38
CA TRP A 163 -2.24 -15.26 -4.24
C TRP A 163 -3.01 -15.98 -3.13
N ILE A 164 -4.35 -15.89 -3.14
CA ILE A 164 -5.22 -16.31 -2.05
C ILE A 164 -6.14 -17.44 -2.52
N ASP A 165 -5.87 -18.67 -2.08
CA ASP A 165 -6.70 -19.86 -2.31
C ASP A 165 -7.25 -20.49 -1.02
N TRP A 166 -7.15 -19.78 0.10
CA TRP A 166 -7.68 -20.16 1.41
C TRP A 166 -8.86 -19.27 1.81
N ASP A 167 -9.52 -19.63 2.93
CA ASP A 167 -10.51 -18.76 3.56
C ASP A 167 -9.82 -17.54 4.18
N LEU A 168 -9.68 -16.48 3.38
CA LEU A 168 -9.02 -15.25 3.79
C LEU A 168 -9.64 -14.65 5.06
N GLN A 169 -10.97 -14.69 5.18
CA GLN A 169 -11.64 -14.08 6.32
C GLN A 169 -11.27 -14.82 7.61
N ARG A 170 -11.39 -16.15 7.62
CA ARG A 170 -11.00 -16.96 8.78
C ARG A 170 -9.53 -16.81 9.12
N TRP A 171 -8.67 -16.74 8.10
CA TRP A 171 -7.24 -16.57 8.30
C TRP A 171 -6.91 -15.19 8.90
N VAL A 172 -7.46 -14.09 8.36
CA VAL A 172 -7.29 -12.74 8.95
C VAL A 172 -7.84 -12.69 10.38
N GLU A 173 -8.98 -13.32 10.64
CA GLU A 173 -9.56 -13.41 11.99
C GLU A 173 -8.63 -14.12 12.97
N ALA A 174 -7.97 -15.21 12.54
CA ALA A 174 -7.00 -15.94 13.35
C ALA A 174 -5.71 -15.13 13.58
N GLU A 175 -5.08 -14.63 12.51
CA GLU A 175 -3.80 -13.91 12.57
C GLU A 175 -3.90 -12.62 13.39
N TYR A 176 -4.98 -11.85 13.19
CA TYR A 176 -5.15 -10.54 13.82
C TYR A 176 -6.10 -10.57 15.02
N ALA A 177 -6.46 -11.76 15.54
CA ALA A 177 -7.31 -11.92 16.72
C ALA A 177 -6.81 -11.09 17.92
N HIS A 178 -5.49 -11.04 18.10
CA HIS A 178 -4.83 -10.29 19.16
C HIS A 178 -5.12 -8.78 19.13
N THR A 179 -5.56 -8.26 17.99
CA THR A 179 -5.92 -6.85 17.81
C THR A 179 -7.39 -6.55 18.08
N ALA A 180 -8.21 -7.56 18.36
CA ALA A 180 -9.65 -7.36 18.56
C ALA A 180 -9.98 -6.41 19.72
N SER A 181 -9.12 -6.36 20.74
CA SER A 181 -9.27 -5.50 21.92
C SER A 181 -9.07 -4.01 21.62
N THR A 182 -8.38 -3.66 20.53
CA THR A 182 -8.16 -2.25 20.14
C THR A 182 -9.34 -1.67 19.34
N ILE A 183 -10.29 -2.51 18.94
CA ILE A 183 -11.44 -2.10 18.15
C ILE A 183 -12.48 -1.41 19.03
N THR A 184 -12.66 -0.11 18.84
CA THR A 184 -13.70 0.67 19.53
C THR A 184 -15.09 0.53 18.85
N PRO A 185 -16.19 0.84 19.55
CA PRO A 185 -17.52 0.89 18.94
C PRO A 185 -17.60 1.85 17.74
N GLU A 186 -16.93 3.01 17.82
CA GLU A 186 -16.88 4.01 16.74
C GLU A 186 -16.17 3.47 15.49
N MET A 187 -15.07 2.71 15.68
CA MET A 187 -14.40 2.00 14.59
C MET A 187 -15.34 0.99 13.91
N ARG A 188 -16.08 0.20 14.70
CA ARG A 188 -17.04 -0.77 14.13
C ARG A 188 -18.14 -0.08 13.35
N GLU A 189 -18.71 1.00 13.87
CA GLU A 189 -19.78 1.74 13.21
C GLU A 189 -19.33 2.30 11.86
N SER A 190 -18.13 2.89 11.81
CA SER A 190 -17.57 3.49 10.61
C SER A 190 -17.28 2.47 9.50
N TYR A 191 -16.81 1.27 9.87
CA TYR A 191 -16.43 0.24 8.90
C TYR A 191 -17.53 -0.78 8.57
N CYS A 192 -18.47 -1.05 9.47
CA CYS A 192 -19.62 -1.92 9.20
C CYS A 192 -20.73 -1.20 8.40
N ARG A 193 -20.84 0.13 8.43
CA ARG A 193 -21.82 0.83 7.55
C ARG A 193 -21.41 0.82 6.09
N ARG A 194 -20.11 0.86 5.79
CA ARG A 194 -19.57 0.77 4.41
C ARG A 194 -19.92 -0.53 3.69
N THR A 195 -20.25 -1.61 4.41
CA THR A 195 -20.63 -2.89 3.78
C THR A 195 -22.07 -2.93 3.28
N ASN A 196 -22.96 -2.06 3.80
CA ASN A 196 -24.38 -2.08 3.42
C ASN A 196 -24.70 -1.19 2.21
N THR A 197 -23.81 -0.29 1.82
CA THR A 197 -24.00 0.63 0.68
C THR A 197 -23.41 0.12 -0.63
N ALA A 198 -22.73 -1.04 -0.64
CA ALA A 198 -22.17 -1.67 -1.85
C ALA A 198 -23.07 -2.79 -2.42
N SER A 199 -24.31 -2.92 -1.94
CA SER A 199 -25.28 -3.97 -2.33
C SER A 199 -26.59 -3.40 -2.87
N SER A 200 -26.53 -2.28 -3.60
CA SER A 200 -27.68 -1.67 -4.27
C SER A 200 -27.30 -1.16 -5.66
#